data_AF-A0A1J5QE40-F1
#
_entry.id   AF-A0A1J5QE40-F1
#
_cell.length_a   1.000
_cell.length_b   1.000
_cell.length_c   1.000
_cell.angle_alpha   90.00
_cell.angle_beta   90.00
_cell.angle_gamma   90.00
#
_symmetry.space_group_name_H-M   'P 1'
#
loop_
_entity.id
_entity.type
_entity.pdbx_description
1 polymer ?
#
loop_
_entity_poly.entity_id
_entity_poly.type
_entity_poly.pdbx_seq_one_letter_code
_entity_poly.pdbx_strand_id
1 'polypeptide(L)'
;MAAEDYAKAHAQYVSNSWGAAEFSGESAYDSHFVAPGVSFFVSSGDNGAPAQYPSSSPNVISVGGTTLNFVSGVFSSETGWSGSGGGCSQYETATSAQQTGSVNCAGKRATPDVSLDADPVSGVSVYDSVSYQGQKGWWAVGGTSASSPMWAARSADSASLVNAAYVYGTSITYRDITAGNNGNSCLVGYDLVTGRGSWLG
;
A
#
# COMPACT_ATOMS: atom_id res chain seq x y z
N MET A 1 19.35 -0.22 7.35
CA MET A 1 18.82 0.73 6.36
C MET A 1 18.97 2.14 6.90
N ALA A 2 20.01 2.88 6.52
CA ALA A 2 20.33 4.14 7.20
C ALA A 2 19.24 5.23 7.07
N ALA A 3 18.64 5.36 5.88
CA ALA A 3 17.57 6.33 5.65
C ALA A 3 16.32 5.99 6.49
N GLU A 4 15.93 4.72 6.53
CA GLU A 4 14.79 4.25 7.33
C GLU A 4 15.01 4.47 8.84
N ASP A 5 16.20 4.12 9.32
CA ASP A 5 16.56 4.31 10.73
C ASP A 5 16.60 5.79 11.13
N TYR A 6 16.99 6.67 10.22
CA TYR A 6 16.90 8.11 10.44
C TYR A 6 15.44 8.57 10.47
N ALA A 7 14.63 8.15 9.49
CA ALA A 7 13.22 8.54 9.39
C ALA A 7 12.44 8.13 10.64
N LYS A 8 12.57 6.88 11.10
CA LYS A 8 11.85 6.38 12.28
C LYS A 8 12.23 7.06 13.60
N ALA A 9 13.39 7.72 13.66
CA ALA A 9 13.81 8.47 14.83
C ALA A 9 13.32 9.93 14.81
N HIS A 10 12.83 10.43 13.66
CA HIS A 10 12.54 11.86 13.46
C HIS A 10 11.16 12.16 12.86
N ALA A 11 10.38 11.15 12.48
CA ALA A 11 9.04 11.30 11.91
C ALA A 11 8.06 10.30 12.54
N GLN A 12 6.80 10.70 12.65
CA GLN A 12 5.70 9.81 13.08
C GLN A 12 5.07 9.03 11.91
N TYR A 13 5.23 9.51 10.68
CA TYR A 13 4.65 8.93 9.47
C TYR A 13 5.73 8.84 8.41
N VAL A 14 6.11 7.61 8.06
CA VAL A 14 7.16 7.35 7.08
C VAL A 14 6.52 6.67 5.87
N SER A 15 6.62 7.30 4.70
CA SER A 15 6.17 6.72 3.43
C SER A 15 7.37 6.25 2.62
N ASN A 16 7.29 5.02 2.16
CA ASN A 16 8.29 4.33 1.36
C ASN A 16 7.67 3.93 0.03
N SER A 17 8.18 4.53 -1.05
CA SER A 17 7.79 4.23 -2.44
C SER A 17 8.91 3.51 -3.17
N TRP A 18 9.37 2.41 -2.57
CA TRP A 18 10.43 1.54 -3.08
C TRP A 18 10.19 0.10 -2.62
N GLY A 19 10.74 -0.85 -3.36
CA GLY A 19 10.63 -2.27 -3.05
C GLY A 19 11.42 -3.14 -4.03
N ALA A 20 11.54 -4.41 -3.70
CA ALA A 20 12.17 -5.44 -4.52
C ALA A 20 11.50 -6.80 -4.27
N ALA A 21 11.77 -7.76 -5.15
CA ALA A 21 11.32 -9.14 -4.97
C ALA A 21 11.73 -9.67 -3.58
N GLU A 22 10.82 -10.41 -2.95
CA GLU A 22 11.08 -11.04 -1.67
C GLU A 22 12.28 -12.00 -1.72
N PHE A 23 13.00 -12.14 -0.61
CA PHE A 23 14.18 -12.99 -0.52
C PHE A 23 14.33 -13.67 0.85
N SER A 24 15.03 -14.81 0.84
CA SER A 24 15.32 -15.55 2.08
C SER A 24 16.19 -14.72 3.02
N GLY A 25 15.72 -14.53 4.26
CA GLY A 25 16.40 -13.72 5.28
C GLY A 25 15.96 -12.25 5.31
N GLU A 26 14.94 -11.85 4.54
CA GLU A 26 14.41 -10.49 4.56
C GLU A 26 13.90 -10.05 5.93
N SER A 27 13.37 -10.97 6.73
CA SER A 27 12.92 -10.69 8.11
C SER A 27 14.01 -10.17 9.05
N ALA A 28 15.29 -10.37 8.72
CA ALA A 28 16.40 -9.76 9.47
C ALA A 28 16.36 -8.22 9.40
N TYR A 29 15.69 -7.66 8.40
CA TYR A 29 15.58 -6.23 8.14
C TYR A 29 14.33 -5.59 8.76
N ASP A 30 13.38 -6.39 9.25
CA ASP A 30 12.11 -5.90 9.78
C ASP A 30 12.23 -4.94 10.97
N SER A 31 13.32 -5.06 11.74
CA SER A 31 13.62 -4.17 12.87
C SER A 31 13.84 -2.71 12.44
N HIS A 32 14.10 -2.46 11.15
CA HIS A 32 14.15 -1.11 10.60
C HIS A 32 12.76 -0.44 10.58
N PHE A 33 11.68 -1.22 10.52
CA PHE A 33 10.29 -0.73 10.50
C PHE A 33 9.61 -0.81 11.88
N VAL A 34 10.38 -0.74 12.97
CA VAL A 34 9.86 -0.75 14.34
C VAL A 34 10.33 0.50 15.08
N ALA A 35 9.38 1.34 15.48
CA ALA A 35 9.60 2.45 16.40
C ALA A 35 8.29 2.82 17.12
N PRO A 36 8.32 3.12 18.44
CA PRO A 36 7.13 3.56 19.15
C PRO A 36 6.55 4.86 18.56
N GLY A 37 5.25 4.86 18.29
CA GLY A 37 4.55 6.06 17.79
C GLY A 37 4.82 6.39 16.31
N VAL A 38 5.41 5.46 15.55
CA VAL A 38 5.69 5.63 14.12
C VAL A 38 4.86 4.66 13.29
N SER A 39 4.25 5.18 12.23
CA SER A 39 3.56 4.42 11.19
C SER A 39 4.40 4.38 9.92
N PHE A 40 4.61 3.19 9.38
CA PHE A 40 5.34 2.97 8.13
C PHE A 40 4.36 2.55 7.04
N PHE A 41 4.36 3.26 5.92
CA PHE A 41 3.53 2.98 4.75
C PHE A 41 4.44 2.60 3.60
N VAL A 42 4.22 1.43 2.99
CA VAL A 42 5.07 0.90 1.94
C VAL A 42 4.23 0.55 0.72
N SER A 43 4.58 1.13 -0.43
CA SER A 43 4.00 0.78 -1.73
C SER A 43 4.07 -0.72 -2.00
N SER A 44 2.96 -1.37 -2.35
CA SER A 44 2.92 -2.81 -2.56
C SER A 44 3.55 -3.29 -3.86
N GLY A 45 3.82 -2.37 -4.80
CA GLY A 45 4.44 -2.66 -6.08
C GLY A 45 3.53 -2.30 -7.25
N ASP A 46 4.12 -2.25 -8.45
CA ASP A 46 3.47 -1.72 -9.64
C ASP A 46 3.45 -2.75 -10.80
N ASN A 47 3.70 -4.03 -10.47
CA ASN A 47 3.85 -5.13 -11.43
C ASN A 47 2.92 -6.32 -11.15
N GLY A 48 1.88 -6.11 -10.33
CA GLY A 48 0.98 -7.18 -9.91
C GLY A 48 1.62 -8.17 -8.93
N ALA A 49 1.11 -9.40 -8.90
CA ALA A 49 1.64 -10.46 -8.06
C ALA A 49 3.01 -10.99 -8.56
N PRO A 50 3.89 -11.51 -7.67
CA PRO A 50 3.69 -11.78 -6.24
C PRO A 50 3.99 -10.58 -5.32
N ALA A 51 3.92 -10.80 -4.00
CA ALA A 51 4.30 -9.82 -2.97
C ALA A 51 5.78 -9.39 -3.09
N GLN A 52 6.10 -8.23 -2.52
CA GLN A 52 7.44 -7.64 -2.54
C GLN A 52 7.87 -7.17 -1.14
N TYR A 53 9.17 -7.14 -0.88
CA TYR A 53 9.75 -6.54 0.33
C TYR A 53 10.13 -5.06 0.07
N PRO A 54 9.93 -4.12 1.01
CA PRO A 54 9.51 -4.32 2.41
C PRO A 54 8.00 -4.34 2.63
N SER A 55 7.19 -4.30 1.57
CA SER A 55 5.74 -4.25 1.71
C SER A 55 5.18 -5.49 2.42
N SER A 56 5.84 -6.64 2.25
CA SER A 56 5.52 -7.88 2.95
C SER A 56 5.89 -7.90 4.43
N SER A 57 6.69 -6.95 4.93
CA SER A 57 7.05 -6.90 6.35
C SER A 57 5.78 -6.79 7.22
N PRO A 58 5.69 -7.55 8.33
CA PRO A 58 4.54 -7.48 9.24
C PRO A 58 4.49 -6.17 10.05
N ASN A 59 5.55 -5.37 10.02
CA ASN A 59 5.67 -4.12 10.79
C ASN A 59 5.28 -2.86 10.00
N VAL A 60 4.92 -3.02 8.72
CA VAL A 60 4.50 -1.91 7.86
C VAL A 60 3.03 -2.05 7.47
N ILE A 61 2.45 -0.94 7.04
CA ILE A 61 1.19 -0.93 6.30
C ILE A 61 1.53 -1.02 4.81
N SER A 62 1.20 -2.14 4.19
CA SER A 62 1.31 -2.36 2.75
C SER A 62 0.17 -1.64 2.05
N VAL A 63 0.52 -0.73 1.14
CA VAL A 63 -0.42 0.14 0.46
C VAL A 63 -0.47 -0.21 -1.03
N GLY A 64 -1.60 -0.77 -1.45
CA GLY A 64 -1.91 -1.13 -2.83
C GLY A 64 -2.59 -0.04 -3.63
N GLY A 65 -3.08 -0.45 -4.79
CA GLY A 65 -3.52 0.44 -5.84
C GLY A 65 -4.91 0.14 -6.39
N THR A 66 -5.66 1.20 -6.64
CA THR A 66 -6.94 1.18 -7.33
C THR A 66 -6.93 2.07 -8.57
N THR A 67 -7.96 1.92 -9.39
CA THR A 67 -8.31 2.81 -10.51
C THR A 67 -9.61 3.52 -10.15
N LEU A 68 -9.60 4.85 -10.13
CA LEU A 68 -10.82 5.65 -9.95
C LEU A 68 -11.51 5.86 -11.31
N ASN A 69 -12.80 5.53 -11.37
CA ASN A 69 -13.59 5.64 -12.60
C ASN A 69 -14.55 6.82 -12.50
N PHE A 70 -14.53 7.69 -13.52
CA PHE A 70 -15.34 8.89 -13.58
C PHE A 70 -16.30 8.84 -14.78
N VAL A 71 -17.56 9.27 -14.57
CA VAL A 71 -18.54 9.48 -15.63
C VAL A 71 -18.90 10.96 -15.64
N SER A 72 -18.61 11.64 -16.75
CA SER A 72 -18.83 13.09 -16.89
C SER A 72 -18.18 13.93 -15.78
N GLY A 73 -16.98 13.53 -15.33
CA GLY A 73 -16.22 14.22 -14.28
C GLY A 73 -16.67 13.91 -12.85
N VAL A 74 -17.68 13.04 -12.66
CA VAL A 74 -18.16 12.62 -11.35
C VAL A 74 -17.64 11.23 -11.04
N PHE A 75 -17.13 11.01 -9.83
CA PHE A 75 -16.72 9.69 -9.37
C PHE A 75 -17.90 8.70 -9.47
N SER A 76 -17.68 7.58 -10.15
CA SER A 76 -18.70 6.57 -10.41
C SER A 76 -18.39 5.27 -9.66
N SER A 77 -17.16 4.77 -9.77
CA SER A 77 -16.75 3.51 -9.16
C SER A 77 -15.23 3.45 -8.98
N GLU A 78 -14.77 2.48 -8.19
CA GLU A 78 -13.36 2.21 -7.96
C GLU A 78 -13.12 0.72 -8.17
N THR A 79 -12.03 0.37 -8.87
CA THR A 79 -11.67 -1.01 -9.23
C THR A 79 -10.22 -1.28 -8.85
N GLY A 80 -9.86 -2.54 -8.60
CA GLY A 80 -8.46 -2.91 -8.35
C GLY A 80 -7.60 -2.62 -9.57
N TRP A 81 -6.47 -1.92 -9.38
CA TRP A 81 -5.55 -1.61 -10.47
C TRP A 81 -4.77 -2.87 -10.84
N SER A 82 -4.63 -3.15 -12.14
CA SER A 82 -3.94 -4.37 -12.60
C SER A 82 -2.45 -4.38 -12.32
N GLY A 83 -1.84 -3.20 -12.14
CA GLY A 83 -0.47 -3.07 -11.68
C GLY A 83 -0.31 -3.18 -10.16
N SER A 84 -1.39 -3.12 -9.37
CA SER A 84 -1.31 -3.13 -7.91
C SER A 84 -0.54 -4.36 -7.42
N GLY A 85 0.58 -4.16 -6.74
CA GLY A 85 1.33 -5.26 -6.14
C GLY A 85 0.55 -5.92 -5.02
N GLY A 86 0.75 -7.22 -4.83
CA GLY A 86 0.04 -7.97 -3.80
C GLY A 86 0.24 -9.46 -3.90
N GLY A 87 -0.17 -10.18 -2.86
CA GLY A 87 -0.02 -11.62 -2.77
C GLY A 87 0.38 -12.10 -1.38
N CYS A 88 0.48 -13.41 -1.22
CA CYS A 88 0.99 -14.04 -0.02
C CYS A 88 2.53 -14.01 -0.02
N SER A 89 3.11 -13.47 1.05
CA SER A 89 4.55 -13.52 1.29
C SER A 89 5.04 -14.97 1.33
N GLN A 90 6.22 -15.20 0.77
CA GLN A 90 6.88 -16.51 0.89
C GLN A 90 7.64 -16.65 2.21
N TYR A 91 8.07 -15.54 2.82
CA TYR A 91 8.96 -15.55 3.98
C TYR A 91 8.28 -15.02 5.24
N GLU A 92 7.58 -13.89 5.14
CA GLU A 92 6.99 -13.20 6.27
C GLU A 92 5.73 -13.86 6.81
N THR A 93 5.62 -13.87 8.14
CA THR A 93 4.46 -14.41 8.85
C THR A 93 3.46 -13.29 9.11
N ALA A 94 2.17 -13.58 8.95
CA ALA A 94 1.13 -12.61 9.26
C ALA A 94 1.12 -12.28 10.75
N THR A 95 0.81 -11.02 11.08
CA THR A 95 0.49 -10.66 12.46
C THR A 95 -0.84 -11.31 12.87
N SER A 96 -1.06 -11.51 14.17
CA SER A 96 -2.34 -12.03 14.67
C SER A 96 -3.54 -11.13 14.35
N ALA A 97 -3.31 -9.83 14.13
CA ALA A 97 -4.34 -8.88 13.71
C ALA A 97 -4.76 -9.09 12.24
N GLN A 98 -3.83 -9.49 11.37
CA GLN A 98 -4.12 -9.76 9.96
C GLN A 98 -4.84 -11.11 9.84
N GLN A 99 -6.16 -11.07 9.75
CA GLN A 99 -7.02 -12.25 9.60
C GLN A 99 -6.91 -12.82 8.18
N THR A 100 -5.82 -13.52 7.85
CA THR A 100 -5.52 -14.02 6.49
C THR A 100 -6.43 -15.14 5.98
N GLY A 101 -7.45 -15.54 6.75
CA GLY A 101 -8.32 -16.67 6.42
C GLY A 101 -9.12 -16.50 5.13
N SER A 102 -9.39 -15.27 4.69
CA SER A 102 -10.14 -14.99 3.46
C SER A 102 -9.34 -15.23 2.17
N VAL A 103 -8.01 -15.22 2.24
CA VAL A 103 -7.11 -15.26 1.06
C VAL A 103 -6.17 -16.46 1.04
N ASN A 104 -6.36 -17.42 1.95
CA ASN A 104 -5.64 -18.70 1.99
C ASN A 104 -4.10 -18.60 2.00
N CYS A 105 -3.53 -17.53 2.57
CA CYS A 105 -2.06 -17.38 2.68
C CYS A 105 -1.40 -18.32 3.71
N ALA A 106 -2.14 -19.29 4.27
CA ALA A 106 -1.61 -20.30 5.20
C ALA A 106 -0.79 -19.73 6.39
N GLY A 107 -1.22 -18.58 6.92
CA GLY A 107 -0.55 -17.88 8.02
C GLY A 107 0.64 -16.99 7.60
N LYS A 108 0.96 -16.94 6.30
CA LYS A 108 1.91 -15.97 5.75
C LYS A 108 1.28 -14.61 5.55
N ARG A 109 2.11 -13.57 5.59
CA ARG A 109 1.67 -12.18 5.44
C ARG A 109 1.00 -12.00 4.07
N ALA A 110 -0.23 -11.53 4.04
CA ALA A 110 -0.98 -11.27 2.82
C ALA A 110 -0.90 -9.79 2.46
N THR A 111 -0.44 -9.38 1.28
CA THR A 111 -0.37 -7.96 0.83
C THR A 111 -1.40 -7.66 -0.25
N PRO A 112 -1.86 -6.40 -0.40
CA PRO A 112 -1.64 -5.25 0.48
C PRO A 112 -2.62 -5.22 1.67
N ASP A 113 -2.40 -4.35 2.67
CA ASP A 113 -3.34 -4.18 3.78
C ASP A 113 -4.52 -3.29 3.39
N VAL A 114 -4.24 -2.24 2.62
CA VAL A 114 -5.16 -1.17 2.21
C VAL A 114 -4.79 -0.66 0.82
N SER A 115 -5.63 0.16 0.19
CA SER A 115 -5.33 0.76 -1.10
C SER A 115 -5.85 2.19 -1.25
N LEU A 116 -5.34 2.93 -2.24
CA LEU A 116 -5.87 4.19 -2.78
C LEU A 116 -5.51 4.23 -4.27
N ASP A 117 -5.92 5.31 -4.96
CA ASP A 117 -5.65 5.50 -6.37
C ASP A 117 -4.16 5.37 -6.71
N ALA A 118 -3.90 4.57 -7.73
CA ALA A 118 -2.55 4.23 -8.19
C ALA A 118 -2.48 4.04 -9.70
N ASP A 119 -3.60 3.94 -10.41
CA ASP A 119 -3.56 3.78 -11.86
C ASP A 119 -3.19 5.12 -12.52
N PRO A 120 -2.12 5.20 -13.34
CA PRO A 120 -1.79 6.43 -14.07
C PRO A 120 -2.94 6.97 -14.94
N VAL A 121 -3.93 6.15 -15.31
CA VAL A 121 -5.15 6.58 -16.02
C VAL A 121 -6.01 7.51 -15.16
N SER A 122 -6.08 7.29 -13.84
CA SER A 122 -6.78 8.14 -12.87
C SER A 122 -5.85 8.98 -12.01
N GLY A 123 -4.54 8.90 -12.26
CA GLY A 123 -3.49 9.32 -11.36
C GLY A 123 -3.39 10.82 -11.06
N VAL A 124 -2.44 11.15 -10.20
CA VAL A 124 -2.25 12.48 -9.65
C VAL A 124 -1.40 13.37 -10.56
N SER A 125 -1.69 14.67 -10.54
CA SER A 125 -0.88 15.67 -11.26
C SER A 125 0.34 16.07 -10.42
N VAL A 126 1.54 15.80 -10.93
CA VAL A 126 2.82 16.15 -10.29
C VAL A 126 3.60 17.08 -11.20
N TYR A 127 4.15 18.15 -10.63
CA TYR A 127 5.04 19.06 -11.34
C TYR A 127 6.50 18.67 -11.08
N ASP A 128 7.25 18.43 -12.15
CA ASP A 128 8.70 18.25 -12.08
C ASP A 128 9.42 19.41 -12.78
N SER A 129 10.20 20.15 -12.00
CA SER A 129 11.03 21.27 -12.48
C SER A 129 12.35 20.81 -13.10
N VAL A 130 12.76 19.57 -12.81
CA VAL A 130 13.98 18.93 -13.34
C VAL A 130 13.61 18.15 -14.59
N SER A 131 14.45 18.23 -15.62
CA SER A 131 14.17 17.48 -16.84
C SER A 131 14.39 15.99 -16.62
N TYR A 132 13.34 15.21 -16.81
CA TYR A 132 13.38 13.75 -16.85
C TYR A 132 13.08 13.26 -18.26
N GLN A 133 13.98 12.46 -18.84
CA GLN A 133 13.89 11.97 -20.23
C GLN A 133 13.58 13.09 -21.27
N GLY A 134 14.16 14.28 -21.06
CA GLY A 134 13.98 15.43 -21.96
C GLY A 134 12.66 16.21 -21.79
N GLN A 135 11.83 15.86 -20.80
CA GLN A 135 10.57 16.55 -20.50
C GLN A 135 10.62 17.18 -19.10
N LYS A 136 9.90 18.28 -18.90
CA LYS A 136 9.73 19.01 -17.63
C LYS A 136 8.31 19.58 -17.59
N GLY A 137 7.77 19.84 -16.41
CA GLY A 137 6.43 20.41 -16.23
C GLY A 137 5.46 19.47 -15.53
N TRP A 138 4.19 19.53 -15.91
CA TRP A 138 3.13 18.71 -15.30
C TRP A 138 3.07 17.32 -15.91
N TRP A 139 2.93 16.32 -15.04
CA TRP A 139 2.80 14.91 -15.37
C TRP A 139 1.58 14.31 -14.68
N ALA A 140 0.90 13.40 -15.35
CA ALA A 140 0.01 12.47 -14.67
C ALA A 140 0.86 11.26 -14.23
N VAL A 141 0.88 10.98 -12.94
CA VAL A 141 1.65 9.86 -12.35
C VAL A 141 0.74 8.99 -11.51
N GLY A 142 1.06 7.69 -11.48
CA GLY A 142 0.40 6.71 -10.63
C GLY A 142 1.43 5.87 -9.89
N GLY A 143 1.19 4.56 -9.86
CA GLY A 143 1.87 3.61 -9.01
C GLY A 143 1.32 3.61 -7.59
N THR A 144 1.47 2.48 -6.92
CA THR A 144 1.31 2.37 -5.45
C THR A 144 2.27 3.32 -4.72
N SER A 145 3.31 3.77 -5.42
CA SER A 145 4.18 4.89 -5.06
C SER A 145 3.43 6.20 -4.78
N ALA A 146 2.29 6.47 -5.44
CA ALA A 146 1.42 7.62 -5.16
C ALA A 146 0.43 7.33 -4.03
N SER A 147 -0.10 6.11 -3.96
CA SER A 147 -1.03 5.65 -2.93
C SER A 147 -0.42 5.65 -1.52
N SER A 148 0.84 5.19 -1.37
CA SER A 148 1.57 5.15 -0.09
C SER A 148 1.64 6.50 0.64
N PRO A 149 2.13 7.60 0.03
CA PRO A 149 2.18 8.90 0.70
C PRO A 149 0.80 9.50 0.98
N MET A 150 -0.25 9.15 0.21
CA MET A 150 -1.61 9.59 0.50
C MET A 150 -2.12 9.01 1.83
N TRP A 151 -1.85 7.73 2.10
CA TRP A 151 -2.15 7.10 3.38
C TRP A 151 -1.35 7.72 4.54
N ALA A 152 -0.06 8.00 4.33
CA ALA A 152 0.77 8.68 5.32
C ALA A 152 0.24 10.10 5.64
N ALA A 153 -0.13 10.87 4.62
CA ALA A 153 -0.66 12.21 4.76
C ALA A 153 -1.99 12.22 5.53
N ARG A 154 -2.92 11.30 5.22
CA ARG A 154 -4.18 11.19 5.94
C ARG A 154 -4.00 10.79 7.41
N SER A 155 -3.04 9.91 7.68
CA SER A 155 -2.68 9.51 9.03
C SER A 155 -2.12 10.69 9.84
N ALA A 156 -1.29 11.53 9.20
CA ALA A 156 -0.79 12.76 9.79
C ALA A 156 -1.88 13.80 10.05
N ASP A 157 -2.77 14.02 9.08
CA ASP A 157 -3.91 14.95 9.20
C ASP A 157 -4.83 14.59 10.36
N SER A 158 -5.08 13.29 10.56
CA SER A 158 -5.90 12.78 11.67
C SER A 158 -5.12 12.58 12.98
N ALA A 159 -3.80 12.80 12.99
CA ALA A 159 -2.89 12.46 14.09
C ALA A 159 -3.06 11.02 14.62
N SER A 160 -3.39 10.08 13.73
CA SER A 160 -3.69 8.69 14.10
C SER A 160 -2.44 7.83 14.03
N LEU A 161 -2.13 7.04 15.06
CA LEU A 161 -1.10 6.00 14.97
C LEU A 161 -1.69 4.79 14.23
N VAL A 162 -1.34 4.64 12.96
CA VAL A 162 -1.80 3.53 12.12
C VAL A 162 -0.83 2.36 12.23
N ASN A 163 -1.32 1.23 12.71
CA ASN A 163 -0.63 -0.05 12.79
C ASN A 163 -1.59 -1.17 12.38
N ALA A 164 -1.13 -2.43 12.39
CA ALA A 164 -1.97 -3.57 12.00
C ALA A 164 -3.29 -3.64 12.80
N ALA A 165 -3.28 -3.41 14.11
CA ALA A 165 -4.50 -3.43 14.92
C ALA A 165 -5.48 -2.29 14.54
N TYR A 166 -4.96 -1.12 14.16
CA TYR A 166 -5.79 -0.02 13.65
C TYR A 166 -6.44 -0.36 12.31
N VAL A 167 -5.65 -0.90 11.38
CA VAL A 167 -6.10 -1.25 10.01
C VAL A 167 -7.14 -2.37 10.02
N TYR A 168 -6.89 -3.44 10.79
CA TYR A 168 -7.76 -4.62 10.87
C TYR A 168 -8.84 -4.50 11.96
N GLY A 169 -8.84 -3.40 12.72
CA GLY A 169 -9.89 -3.08 13.68
C GLY A 169 -11.12 -2.44 13.02
N THR A 170 -11.82 -1.61 13.78
CA THR A 170 -13.05 -0.91 13.36
C THR A 170 -12.87 0.60 13.22
N SER A 171 -11.63 1.10 13.35
CA SER A 171 -11.32 2.53 13.34
C SER A 171 -11.43 3.17 11.94
N ILE A 172 -11.37 2.37 10.88
CA ILE A 172 -11.47 2.83 9.50
C ILE A 172 -12.71 2.23 8.85
N THR A 173 -13.48 3.08 8.17
CA THR A 173 -14.51 2.65 7.23
C THR A 173 -13.89 2.55 5.85
N TYR A 174 -13.99 1.36 5.25
CA TYR A 174 -13.42 1.09 3.93
C TYR A 174 -14.50 1.04 2.86
N ARG A 175 -14.16 1.52 1.66
CA ARG A 175 -14.84 1.12 0.43
C ARG A 175 -14.20 -0.20 -0.02
N ASP A 176 -14.99 -1.25 0.05
CA ASP A 176 -14.61 -2.57 -0.42
C ASP A 176 -14.53 -2.58 -1.96
N ILE A 177 -13.40 -3.02 -2.50
CA ILE A 177 -13.12 -3.02 -3.94
C ILE A 177 -13.23 -4.45 -4.46
N THR A 178 -14.36 -4.74 -5.09
CA THR A 178 -14.76 -6.13 -5.39
C THR A 178 -14.56 -6.53 -6.85
N ALA A 179 -14.01 -5.64 -7.67
CA ALA A 179 -13.79 -5.87 -9.10
C ALA A 179 -12.40 -5.39 -9.52
N GLY A 180 -11.73 -6.20 -10.34
CA GLY A 180 -10.33 -5.98 -10.74
C GLY A 180 -9.48 -7.23 -10.51
N ASN A 181 -8.25 -7.21 -10.99
CA ASN A 181 -7.27 -8.27 -10.72
C ASN A 181 -5.84 -7.79 -10.97
N ASN A 182 -4.87 -8.32 -10.22
CA ASN A 182 -3.43 -8.09 -10.40
C ASN A 182 -2.65 -9.39 -10.69
N GLY A 183 -3.33 -10.41 -11.20
CA GLY A 183 -2.92 -11.82 -11.12
C GLY A 183 -3.66 -12.59 -10.02
N ASN A 184 -4.14 -11.90 -8.98
CA ASN A 184 -5.19 -12.36 -8.07
C ASN A 184 -6.47 -11.56 -8.32
N SER A 185 -7.64 -12.14 -8.06
CA SER A 185 -8.92 -11.42 -8.20
C SER A 185 -9.24 -10.58 -6.97
N CYS A 186 -9.88 -9.43 -7.18
CA CYS A 186 -10.59 -8.73 -6.11
C CYS A 186 -11.73 -9.61 -5.57
N LEU A 187 -12.03 -9.51 -4.28
CA LEU A 187 -13.07 -10.30 -3.60
C LEU A 187 -13.96 -9.39 -2.74
N VAL A 188 -15.01 -9.96 -2.16
CA VAL A 188 -15.74 -9.26 -1.08
C VAL A 188 -14.91 -9.35 0.20
N GLY A 189 -14.65 -8.19 0.81
CA GLY A 189 -13.82 -8.08 1.99
C GLY A 189 -12.33 -8.04 1.65
N TYR A 190 -11.51 -8.71 2.46
CA TYR A 190 -10.06 -8.64 2.28
C TYR A 190 -9.59 -9.47 1.07
N ASP A 191 -8.83 -8.85 0.16
CA ASP A 191 -8.23 -9.49 -1.01
C ASP A 191 -6.74 -9.14 -1.24
N LEU A 192 -6.12 -9.83 -2.20
CA LEU A 192 -4.68 -9.70 -2.53
C LEU A 192 -4.39 -8.62 -3.58
N VAL A 193 -5.35 -7.75 -3.87
CA VAL A 193 -5.23 -6.66 -4.84
C VAL A 193 -5.27 -5.31 -4.14
N THR A 194 -6.23 -5.16 -3.22
CA THR A 194 -6.61 -3.91 -2.57
C THR A 194 -6.69 -4.03 -1.05
N GLY A 195 -6.48 -5.23 -0.49
CA GLY A 195 -6.51 -5.45 0.95
C GLY A 195 -7.90 -5.24 1.49
N ARG A 196 -8.04 -4.38 2.51
CA ARG A 196 -9.33 -3.95 3.06
C ARG A 196 -10.09 -2.97 2.15
N GLY A 197 -9.45 -2.48 1.09
CA GLY A 197 -9.97 -1.45 0.18
C GLY A 197 -9.48 -0.04 0.51
N SER A 198 -10.19 0.95 -0.05
CA SER A 198 -9.84 2.37 0.10
C SER A 198 -10.53 3.02 1.31
N TRP A 199 -9.86 3.97 1.96
CA TRP A 199 -10.45 4.68 3.09
C TRP A 199 -11.58 5.62 2.63
N LEU A 200 -12.74 5.54 3.28
CA LEU A 200 -13.80 6.54 3.26
C LEU A 200 -13.69 7.54 4.44
N GLY A 201 -13.40 8.81 4.13
CA GLY A 201 -13.41 9.94 5.10
C GLY A 201 -12.12 10.75 5.09
#